data_AF-A0A963ZYL8-F1
#
_entry.id   AF-A0A963ZYL8-F1
#
_cell.length_a   1.000
_cell.length_b   1.000
_cell.length_c   1.000
_cell.angle_alpha   90.00
_cell.angle_beta   90.00
_cell.angle_gamma   90.00
#
_symmetry.space_group_name_H-M   'P 1'
#
loop_
_entity.id
_entity.type
_entity.pdbx_description
1 polymer ?
#
loop_
_entity_poly.entity_id
_entity_poly.type
_entity_poly.pdbx_seq_one_letter_code
_entity_poly.pdbx_strand_id
1 'polypeptide(L)'
;MKTFFFCLALANAVLVAAQPSEPLSPADQLNFGVVLEHPDMEKVALKPGVTYLKTDNGNLDLDIYLPPGMAADEKRPAVVFLNAIGDRPGARKLKSWGVYATWPRLVAANGYIGISMDCDPNHVMESIKGVFDFLAAKGAQFQIDAGRLGVYAASANVGNALNYLMGEEAYDGIKAAVLYYGAYGSGPYRKDLPVYFVVAESDVRQDNYDEIWKQVLLNKAPWTIRMGSGMPHAFDTYTDTDEARRILKETLSFWKNELDPVPPHHLDYKDGRAMMTALRYDRDRALPLLADMAKKYPKDVQTLNLYAGELMRANRYKEAEQVYDNLLALDPKNTAAVTGKIIVDYAGGNQEKAETDLKAAVKAGLMDRASYTSLGYSLLVLDKNREAAGFYEKALAMGPNGGDYYNLGCAYAKMSNVDKAMEALEQAVQYGYRNRQSYEHDPDLDSLRSDARFTALVKALE
;
A
#
# COMPACT_ATOMS: atom_id res chain seq x y z
N MET A 1 37.29 -59.74 -5.43
CA MET A 1 35.87 -59.81 -5.00
C MET A 1 35.69 -58.99 -3.73
N LYS A 2 35.27 -57.74 -3.84
CA LYS A 2 34.54 -56.97 -2.81
C LYS A 2 33.71 -55.93 -3.57
N THR A 3 32.44 -56.26 -3.74
CA THR A 3 31.44 -55.51 -4.50
C THR A 3 30.90 -54.38 -3.63
N PHE A 4 30.99 -53.14 -4.12
CA PHE A 4 30.32 -51.98 -3.54
C PHE A 4 28.81 -52.12 -3.75
N PHE A 5 28.03 -52.15 -2.67
CA PHE A 5 26.57 -52.01 -2.73
C PHE A 5 26.22 -50.53 -2.69
N PHE A 6 25.73 -50.01 -3.81
CA PHE A 6 25.04 -48.73 -3.90
C PHE A 6 23.60 -48.96 -3.42
N CYS A 7 23.24 -48.49 -2.22
CA CYS A 7 21.85 -48.47 -1.78
C CYS A 7 21.15 -47.27 -2.40
N LEU A 8 20.38 -47.52 -3.46
CA LEU A 8 19.38 -46.59 -3.99
C LEU A 8 18.23 -46.51 -2.98
N ALA A 9 18.14 -45.41 -2.23
CA ALA A 9 16.95 -45.09 -1.45
C ALA A 9 15.88 -44.53 -2.40
N LEU A 10 14.97 -45.40 -2.85
CA LEU A 10 13.73 -44.99 -3.54
C LEU A 10 12.86 -44.22 -2.53
N ALA A 11 12.81 -42.90 -2.69
CA ALA A 11 11.80 -42.07 -2.05
C ALA A 11 10.44 -42.40 -2.69
N ASN A 12 9.59 -43.12 -1.97
CA ASN A 12 8.17 -43.25 -2.28
C ASN A 12 7.51 -41.88 -2.07
N ALA A 13 7.58 -41.02 -3.09
CA ALA A 13 6.65 -39.91 -3.21
C ALA A 13 5.27 -40.51 -3.54
N VAL A 14 4.44 -40.69 -2.51
CA VAL A 14 3.01 -40.88 -2.72
C VAL A 14 2.52 -39.55 -3.28
N LEU A 15 2.36 -39.50 -4.61
CA LEU A 15 1.48 -38.51 -5.24
C LEU A 15 0.10 -38.76 -4.64
N VAL A 16 -0.32 -37.92 -3.69
CA VAL A 16 -1.73 -37.78 -3.37
C VAL A 16 -2.35 -37.18 -4.62
N ALA A 17 -2.95 -38.03 -5.45
CA ALA A 17 -3.80 -37.56 -6.53
C ALA A 17 -4.85 -36.64 -5.89
N ALA A 18 -4.86 -35.36 -6.31
CA ALA A 18 -5.91 -34.44 -5.93
C ALA A 18 -7.24 -35.12 -6.28
N GLN A 19 -8.09 -35.34 -5.26
CA GLN A 19 -9.46 -35.76 -5.54
C GLN A 19 -10.07 -34.74 -6.51
N PRO A 20 -10.79 -35.18 -7.55
CA PRO A 20 -11.48 -34.25 -8.43
C PRO A 20 -12.38 -33.38 -7.56
N SER A 21 -12.14 -32.07 -7.58
CA SER A 21 -12.96 -31.09 -6.87
C SER A 21 -14.40 -31.30 -7.32
N GLU A 22 -15.33 -31.45 -6.37
CA GLU A 22 -16.75 -31.48 -6.68
C GLU A 22 -17.09 -30.28 -7.58
N PRO A 23 -17.92 -30.45 -8.63
CA PRO A 23 -18.27 -29.35 -9.51
C PRO A 23 -18.95 -28.24 -8.69
N LEU A 24 -18.28 -27.10 -8.60
CA LEU A 24 -18.76 -25.95 -7.85
C LEU A 24 -19.92 -25.29 -8.61
N SER A 25 -21.03 -25.04 -7.92
CA SER A 25 -22.13 -24.27 -8.49
C SER A 25 -21.67 -22.83 -8.71
N PRO A 26 -21.91 -22.22 -9.88
CA PRO A 26 -21.73 -20.78 -10.08
C PRO A 26 -22.57 -19.91 -9.12
N ALA A 27 -23.59 -20.50 -8.48
CA ALA A 27 -24.41 -19.84 -7.46
C ALA A 27 -23.90 -20.06 -6.02
N ASP A 28 -22.84 -20.86 -5.82
CA ASP A 28 -22.25 -21.03 -4.48
C ASP A 28 -21.39 -19.82 -4.13
N GLN A 29 -22.07 -18.86 -3.49
CA GLN A 29 -21.53 -17.61 -3.00
C GLN A 29 -20.33 -17.78 -2.05
N LEU A 30 -20.18 -18.94 -1.42
CA LEU A 30 -19.11 -19.19 -0.45
C LEU A 30 -17.74 -19.39 -1.09
N ASN A 31 -17.64 -19.48 -2.42
CA ASN A 31 -16.36 -19.68 -3.11
C ASN A 31 -15.73 -18.38 -3.64
N PHE A 32 -16.46 -17.27 -3.66
CA PHE A 32 -15.92 -16.01 -4.15
C PHE A 32 -14.89 -15.46 -3.15
N GLY A 33 -13.71 -15.12 -3.66
CA GLY A 33 -12.63 -14.52 -2.90
C GLY A 33 -12.63 -13.00 -2.94
N VAL A 34 -11.67 -12.40 -2.25
CA VAL A 34 -11.40 -10.96 -2.38
C VAL A 34 -11.09 -10.62 -3.84
N VAL A 35 -11.66 -9.53 -4.36
CA VAL A 35 -11.51 -9.16 -5.79
C VAL A 35 -10.15 -8.56 -6.14
N LEU A 36 -9.36 -8.13 -5.14
CA LEU A 36 -8.02 -7.59 -5.35
C LEU A 36 -7.00 -8.73 -5.42
N GLU A 37 -6.30 -8.83 -6.55
CA GLU A 37 -5.21 -9.79 -6.73
C GLU A 37 -3.84 -9.19 -6.42
N HIS A 38 -2.91 -10.05 -5.98
CA HIS A 38 -1.50 -9.71 -5.84
C HIS A 38 -0.63 -10.88 -6.37
N PRO A 39 0.42 -10.64 -7.19
CA PRO A 39 1.20 -11.69 -7.84
C PRO A 39 1.80 -12.73 -6.89
N ASP A 40 2.09 -12.31 -5.65
CA ASP A 40 2.70 -13.18 -4.65
C ASP A 40 1.68 -13.98 -3.80
N MET A 41 0.36 -13.85 -4.03
CA MET A 41 -0.64 -14.63 -3.31
C MET A 41 -0.45 -16.13 -3.45
N GLU A 42 -0.03 -16.61 -4.64
CA GLU A 42 0.24 -18.02 -4.89
C GLU A 42 1.47 -18.55 -4.13
N LYS A 43 2.37 -17.65 -3.71
CA LYS A 43 3.61 -17.99 -3.00
C LYS A 43 3.43 -17.98 -1.47
N VAL A 44 2.26 -17.58 -0.98
CA VAL A 44 1.96 -17.52 0.45
C VAL A 44 1.95 -18.92 1.05
N ALA A 45 2.77 -19.13 2.07
CA ALA A 45 2.81 -20.40 2.78
C ALA A 45 1.64 -20.49 3.78
N LEU A 46 0.87 -21.58 3.72
CA LEU A 46 -0.25 -21.83 4.63
C LEU A 46 0.15 -22.86 5.69
N LYS A 47 -0.08 -22.53 6.97
CA LYS A 47 -0.07 -23.46 8.10
C LYS A 47 -1.52 -23.65 8.57
N PRO A 48 -2.24 -24.68 8.08
CA PRO A 48 -3.64 -24.90 8.42
C PRO A 48 -3.79 -25.65 9.74
N GLY A 49 -4.94 -25.51 10.39
CA GLY A 49 -5.34 -26.40 11.50
C GLY A 49 -4.55 -26.21 12.80
N VAL A 50 -4.09 -25.00 13.10
CA VAL A 50 -3.37 -24.70 14.35
C VAL A 50 -4.37 -24.51 15.49
N THR A 51 -4.52 -25.52 16.36
CA THR A 51 -5.45 -25.44 17.49
C THR A 51 -5.08 -24.32 18.47
N TYR A 52 -5.99 -23.37 18.63
CA TYR A 52 -5.82 -22.25 19.56
C TYR A 52 -6.64 -22.41 20.86
N LEU A 53 -7.80 -23.07 20.78
CA LEU A 53 -8.66 -23.32 21.93
C LEU A 53 -9.22 -24.74 21.85
N LYS A 54 -9.23 -25.45 22.98
CA LYS A 54 -9.91 -26.74 23.12
C LYS A 54 -11.23 -26.49 23.84
N THR A 55 -12.33 -26.91 23.26
CA THR A 55 -13.66 -26.80 23.85
C THR A 55 -14.28 -28.18 24.02
N ASP A 56 -15.41 -28.25 24.74
CA ASP A 56 -16.18 -29.49 24.88
C ASP A 56 -16.73 -29.99 23.53
N ASN A 57 -16.87 -29.08 22.55
CA ASN A 57 -17.38 -29.35 21.20
C ASN A 57 -16.27 -29.66 20.19
N GLY A 58 -15.01 -29.74 20.63
CA GLY A 58 -13.84 -30.03 19.80
C GLY A 58 -12.81 -28.91 19.82
N ASN A 59 -11.78 -29.04 18.98
CA ASN A 59 -10.75 -28.03 18.84
C ASN A 59 -11.24 -26.90 17.92
N LEU A 60 -10.92 -25.67 18.30
CA LEU A 60 -11.01 -24.51 17.42
C LEU A 60 -9.62 -24.21 16.87
N ASP A 61 -9.53 -24.11 15.54
CA ASP A 61 -8.27 -24.04 14.83
C ASP A 61 -8.11 -22.75 14.02
N LEU A 62 -6.87 -22.28 13.92
CA LEU A 62 -6.44 -21.18 13.05
C LEU A 62 -5.84 -21.71 11.75
N ASP A 63 -5.99 -20.93 10.70
CA ASP A 63 -5.19 -21.05 9.49
C ASP A 63 -4.28 -19.83 9.40
N ILE A 64 -2.96 -20.05 9.36
CA ILE A 64 -1.94 -18.99 9.39
C ILE A 64 -1.28 -18.88 8.01
N TYR A 65 -1.35 -17.70 7.42
CA TYR A 65 -0.87 -17.35 6.10
C TYR A 65 0.40 -16.52 6.24
N LEU A 66 1.55 -17.11 5.90
CA LEU A 66 2.87 -16.51 6.06
C LEU A 66 3.32 -15.80 4.78
N PRO A 67 3.85 -14.56 4.89
CA PRO A 67 4.42 -13.84 3.76
C PRO A 67 5.49 -14.63 3.01
N PRO A 68 5.54 -14.52 1.67
CA PRO A 68 6.60 -15.11 0.86
C PRO A 68 7.98 -14.55 1.23
N GLY A 69 8.99 -15.42 1.33
CA GLY A 69 10.37 -15.02 1.55
C GLY A 69 10.71 -14.53 2.95
N MET A 70 9.84 -14.78 3.94
CA MET A 70 10.08 -14.43 5.34
C MET A 70 11.27 -15.22 5.92
N ALA A 71 12.19 -14.56 6.61
CA ALA A 71 13.34 -15.23 7.24
C ALA A 71 12.89 -16.04 8.46
N ALA A 72 13.63 -17.10 8.83
CA ALA A 72 13.20 -18.06 9.86
C ALA A 72 13.07 -17.45 11.27
N ASP A 73 13.88 -16.43 11.59
CA ASP A 73 13.90 -15.71 12.86
C ASP A 73 13.13 -14.38 12.83
N GLU A 74 12.66 -13.96 11.65
CA GLU A 74 11.87 -12.76 11.47
C GLU A 74 10.49 -12.93 12.11
N LYS A 75 10.01 -11.86 12.77
CA LYS A 75 8.63 -11.75 13.25
C LYS A 75 7.92 -10.60 12.56
N ARG A 76 6.64 -10.79 12.23
CA ARG A 76 5.84 -9.76 11.56
C ARG A 76 4.50 -9.50 12.27
N PRO A 77 3.93 -8.29 12.12
CA PRO A 77 2.55 -8.05 12.53
C PRO A 77 1.60 -9.02 11.82
N ALA A 78 0.47 -9.29 12.47
CA ALA A 78 -0.54 -10.18 11.93
C ALA A 78 -1.92 -9.51 11.89
N VAL A 79 -2.77 -9.89 10.95
CA VAL A 79 -4.18 -9.48 10.87
C VAL A 79 -5.06 -10.70 11.08
N VAL A 80 -5.91 -10.63 12.11
CA VAL A 80 -6.87 -11.69 12.44
C VAL A 80 -8.22 -11.38 11.81
N PHE A 81 -8.66 -12.24 10.89
CA PHE A 81 -9.97 -12.22 10.29
C PHE A 81 -10.94 -12.96 11.21
N LEU A 82 -11.68 -12.19 12.01
CA LEU A 82 -12.52 -12.74 13.07
C LEU A 82 -13.76 -13.41 12.49
N ASN A 83 -13.91 -14.70 12.81
CA ASN A 83 -15.21 -15.31 12.89
C ASN A 83 -15.82 -14.94 14.26
N ALA A 84 -16.68 -13.94 14.26
CA ALA A 84 -17.34 -13.42 15.46
C ALA A 84 -18.84 -13.76 15.50
N ILE A 85 -19.29 -14.76 14.72
CA ILE A 85 -20.66 -15.28 14.77
C ILE A 85 -20.71 -16.79 15.02
N GLY A 86 -19.58 -17.48 14.84
CA GLY A 86 -19.44 -18.92 15.05
C GLY A 86 -19.72 -19.76 13.82
N ASP A 87 -19.09 -20.93 13.78
CA ASP A 87 -19.28 -21.94 12.75
C ASP A 87 -20.54 -22.75 13.02
N ARG A 88 -21.53 -22.67 12.13
CA ARG A 88 -22.78 -23.43 12.27
C ARG A 88 -22.50 -24.94 12.14
N PRO A 89 -23.03 -25.79 13.05
CA PRO A 89 -22.86 -27.23 12.95
C PRO A 89 -23.33 -27.78 11.60
N GLY A 90 -22.50 -28.59 10.96
CA GLY A 90 -22.79 -29.19 9.64
C GLY A 90 -22.64 -28.25 8.44
N ALA A 91 -22.37 -26.96 8.65
CA ALA A 91 -22.04 -26.02 7.59
C ALA A 91 -20.53 -25.98 7.32
N ARG A 92 -20.16 -25.50 6.14
CA ARG A 92 -18.77 -25.17 5.81
C ARG A 92 -18.27 -24.06 6.75
N LYS A 93 -17.17 -24.30 7.46
CA LYS A 93 -16.56 -23.34 8.39
C LYS A 93 -16.23 -22.02 7.70
N LEU A 94 -16.42 -20.90 8.39
CA LEU A 94 -16.26 -19.55 7.84
C LEU A 94 -14.87 -19.35 7.25
N LYS A 95 -13.82 -19.80 7.96
CA LYS A 95 -12.42 -19.66 7.51
C LYS A 95 -12.12 -20.33 6.16
N SER A 96 -12.96 -21.26 5.73
CA SER A 96 -12.83 -21.94 4.45
C SER A 96 -13.62 -21.27 3.32
N TRP A 97 -14.44 -20.26 3.60
CA TRP A 97 -15.11 -19.48 2.56
C TRP A 97 -14.08 -18.70 1.74
N GLY A 98 -14.36 -18.46 0.46
CA GLY A 98 -13.45 -17.83 -0.49
C GLY A 98 -12.87 -16.53 0.06
N VAL A 99 -13.70 -15.61 0.54
CA VAL A 99 -13.23 -14.34 1.11
C VAL A 99 -12.37 -14.55 2.36
N TYR A 100 -12.76 -15.41 3.31
CA TYR A 100 -11.97 -15.68 4.53
C TYR A 100 -10.72 -16.55 4.30
N ALA A 101 -10.57 -17.15 3.10
CA ALA A 101 -9.36 -17.85 2.70
C ALA A 101 -8.42 -16.96 1.86
N THR A 102 -8.98 -16.06 1.03
CA THR A 102 -8.21 -15.24 0.08
C THR A 102 -7.79 -13.89 0.66
N TRP A 103 -8.59 -13.29 1.55
CA TRP A 103 -8.26 -12.01 2.17
C TRP A 103 -7.04 -12.13 3.12
N PRO A 104 -6.93 -13.12 4.02
CA PRO A 104 -5.69 -13.35 4.77
C PRO A 104 -4.48 -13.62 3.87
N ARG A 105 -4.70 -14.29 2.73
CA ARG A 105 -3.64 -14.57 1.74
C ARG A 105 -3.18 -13.29 1.04
N LEU A 106 -4.09 -12.38 0.71
CA LEU A 106 -3.75 -11.07 0.14
C LEU A 106 -2.98 -10.21 1.16
N VAL A 107 -3.37 -10.23 2.43
CA VAL A 107 -2.62 -9.60 3.52
C VAL A 107 -1.19 -10.18 3.62
N ALA A 108 -1.05 -11.51 3.52
CA ALA A 108 0.24 -12.19 3.47
C ALA A 108 1.10 -11.83 2.28
N ALA A 109 0.50 -11.69 1.11
CA ALA A 109 1.19 -11.24 -0.09
C ALA A 109 1.71 -9.79 0.05
N ASN A 110 1.10 -8.98 0.92
CA ASN A 110 1.50 -7.60 1.22
C ASN A 110 2.40 -7.49 2.47
N GLY A 111 2.92 -8.61 2.97
CA GLY A 111 3.99 -8.63 3.96
C GLY A 111 3.57 -8.79 5.42
N TYR A 112 2.29 -8.97 5.74
CA TYR A 112 1.80 -9.23 7.11
C TYR A 112 1.35 -10.67 7.29
N ILE A 113 1.27 -11.21 8.50
CA ILE A 113 0.72 -12.56 8.66
C ILE A 113 -0.81 -12.50 8.62
N GLY A 114 -1.43 -13.21 7.68
CA GLY A 114 -2.89 -13.38 7.66
C GLY A 114 -3.31 -14.51 8.59
N ILE A 115 -4.40 -14.34 9.34
CA ILE A 115 -4.94 -15.39 10.22
C ILE A 115 -6.45 -15.46 10.03
N SER A 116 -6.99 -16.63 9.73
CA SER A 116 -8.43 -16.90 9.84
C SER A 116 -8.69 -17.96 10.90
N MET A 117 -9.86 -17.91 11.53
CA MET A 117 -10.16 -18.70 12.71
C MET A 117 -11.51 -19.41 12.61
N ASP A 118 -11.58 -20.58 13.25
CA ASP A 118 -12.83 -21.18 13.66
C ASP A 118 -13.44 -20.40 14.84
N CYS A 119 -14.71 -20.63 15.14
CA CYS A 119 -15.37 -20.06 16.31
C CYS A 119 -16.52 -20.95 16.78
N ASP A 120 -16.65 -21.18 18.09
CA ASP A 120 -17.82 -21.85 18.64
C ASP A 120 -19.02 -20.89 18.64
N PRO A 121 -20.12 -21.18 17.93
CA PRO A 121 -21.30 -20.31 17.87
C PRO A 121 -22.00 -20.13 19.22
N ASN A 122 -21.78 -21.02 20.19
CA ASN A 122 -22.34 -20.89 21.53
C ASN A 122 -21.41 -20.13 22.49
N HIS A 123 -20.13 -20.00 22.14
CA HIS A 123 -19.09 -19.41 22.99
C HIS A 123 -18.22 -18.42 22.19
N VAL A 124 -18.87 -17.48 21.50
CA VAL A 124 -18.22 -16.54 20.58
C VAL A 124 -17.17 -15.68 21.28
N MET A 125 -17.50 -15.05 22.42
CA MET A 125 -16.54 -14.19 23.14
C MET A 125 -15.35 -14.97 23.69
N GLU A 126 -15.58 -16.19 24.18
CA GLU A 126 -14.50 -17.08 24.62
C GLU A 126 -13.60 -17.47 23.45
N SER A 127 -14.18 -17.75 22.28
CA SER A 127 -13.44 -18.03 21.05
C SER A 127 -12.57 -16.85 20.62
N ILE A 128 -13.11 -15.62 20.66
CA ILE A 128 -12.37 -14.40 20.32
C ILE A 128 -11.24 -14.15 21.33
N LYS A 129 -11.52 -14.19 22.63
CA LYS A 129 -10.50 -14.03 23.66
C LYS A 129 -9.42 -15.11 23.56
N GLY A 130 -9.84 -16.35 23.32
CA GLY A 130 -8.96 -17.50 23.17
C GLY A 130 -7.95 -17.37 22.04
N VAL A 131 -8.33 -16.79 20.88
CA VAL A 131 -7.35 -16.57 19.80
C VAL A 131 -6.29 -15.56 20.19
N PHE A 132 -6.65 -14.45 20.85
CA PHE A 132 -5.66 -13.46 21.27
C PHE A 132 -4.78 -13.95 22.44
N ASP A 133 -5.35 -14.68 23.40
CA ASP A 133 -4.60 -15.35 24.47
C ASP A 133 -3.58 -16.36 23.87
N PHE A 134 -3.99 -17.13 22.87
CA PHE A 134 -3.10 -18.04 22.14
C PHE A 134 -1.98 -17.29 21.42
N LEU A 135 -2.30 -16.21 20.70
CA LEU A 135 -1.29 -15.42 19.98
C LEU A 135 -0.30 -14.76 20.93
N ALA A 136 -0.75 -14.26 22.08
CA ALA A 136 0.10 -13.72 23.12
C ALA A 136 1.09 -14.77 23.65
N ALA A 137 0.61 -16.00 23.91
CA ALA A 137 1.42 -17.05 24.52
C ALA A 137 2.31 -17.82 23.52
N LYS A 138 1.82 -18.03 22.29
CA LYS A 138 2.43 -18.96 21.32
C LYS A 138 2.67 -18.36 19.94
N GLY A 139 2.22 -17.13 19.66
CA GLY A 139 2.36 -16.50 18.34
C GLY A 139 3.80 -16.45 17.84
N ALA A 140 4.77 -16.25 18.73
CA ALA A 140 6.19 -16.25 18.37
C ALA A 140 6.68 -17.57 17.73
N GLN A 141 6.07 -18.72 18.04
CA GLN A 141 6.38 -20.02 17.41
C GLN A 141 5.95 -20.06 15.94
N PHE A 142 5.03 -19.18 15.56
CA PHE A 142 4.54 -18.99 14.21
C PHE A 142 5.05 -17.69 13.59
N GLN A 143 6.11 -17.10 14.18
CA GLN A 143 6.74 -15.86 13.72
C GLN A 143 5.81 -14.62 13.78
N ILE A 144 4.79 -14.68 14.62
CA ILE A 144 3.85 -13.58 14.83
C ILE A 144 4.40 -12.65 15.92
N ASP A 145 4.40 -11.34 15.62
CA ASP A 145 4.57 -10.30 16.61
C ASP A 145 3.23 -10.00 17.30
N ALA A 146 3.02 -10.63 18.46
CA ALA A 146 1.77 -10.49 19.21
C ALA A 146 1.55 -9.06 19.76
N GLY A 147 2.56 -8.19 19.76
CA GLY A 147 2.41 -6.79 20.17
C GLY A 147 1.84 -5.88 19.08
N ARG A 148 1.71 -6.38 17.84
CA ARG A 148 1.26 -5.61 16.66
C ARG A 148 0.24 -6.43 15.87
N LEU A 149 -0.99 -6.48 16.38
CA LEU A 149 -2.09 -7.21 15.75
C LEU A 149 -3.11 -6.23 15.15
N GLY A 150 -3.51 -6.51 13.91
CA GLY A 150 -4.69 -5.94 13.28
C GLY A 150 -5.88 -6.90 13.40
N VAL A 151 -7.08 -6.35 13.32
CA VAL A 151 -8.32 -7.14 13.25
C VAL A 151 -9.10 -6.77 12.01
N TYR A 152 -9.71 -7.77 11.37
CA TYR A 152 -10.72 -7.60 10.33
C TYR A 152 -12.03 -8.28 10.76
N ALA A 153 -13.16 -7.61 10.56
CA ALA A 153 -14.48 -8.22 10.63
C ALA A 153 -15.41 -7.59 9.59
N ALA A 154 -16.38 -8.37 9.11
CA ALA A 154 -17.36 -7.89 8.15
C ALA A 154 -18.77 -8.44 8.41
N SER A 155 -19.80 -7.68 8.00
CA SER A 155 -21.21 -8.05 8.15
C SER A 155 -21.57 -8.32 9.62
N ALA A 156 -22.33 -9.39 9.87
CA ALA A 156 -22.76 -9.82 11.21
C ALA A 156 -21.61 -10.04 12.22
N ASN A 157 -20.36 -10.21 11.76
CA ASN A 157 -19.20 -10.30 12.65
C ASN A 157 -18.86 -8.96 13.33
N VAL A 158 -19.23 -7.83 12.72
CA VAL A 158 -18.83 -6.48 13.19
C VAL A 158 -19.33 -6.20 14.60
N GLY A 159 -20.58 -6.56 14.92
CA GLY A 159 -21.16 -6.26 16.24
C GLY A 159 -20.41 -6.94 17.39
N ASN A 160 -20.19 -8.25 17.28
CA ASN A 160 -19.44 -9.01 18.28
C ASN A 160 -17.95 -8.66 18.29
N ALA A 161 -17.34 -8.42 17.12
CA ALA A 161 -15.97 -7.95 17.05
C ALA A 161 -15.81 -6.62 17.80
N LEU A 162 -16.71 -5.65 17.58
CA LEU A 162 -16.66 -4.35 18.25
C LEU A 162 -16.93 -4.44 19.75
N ASN A 163 -17.87 -5.30 20.18
CA ASN A 163 -18.11 -5.55 21.61
C ASN A 163 -16.82 -6.01 22.32
N TYR A 164 -16.03 -6.88 21.68
CA TYR A 164 -14.74 -7.27 22.21
C TYR A 164 -13.71 -6.13 22.10
N LEU A 165 -13.49 -5.59 20.89
CA LEU A 165 -12.43 -4.61 20.61
C LEU A 165 -12.51 -3.34 21.46
N MET A 166 -13.74 -2.88 21.74
CA MET A 166 -13.98 -1.68 22.53
C MET A 166 -14.03 -1.95 24.04
N GLY A 167 -14.15 -3.22 24.44
CA GLY A 167 -14.24 -3.62 25.84
C GLY A 167 -12.91 -3.50 26.59
N GLU A 168 -12.99 -3.49 27.92
CA GLU A 168 -11.81 -3.37 28.80
C GLU A 168 -10.91 -4.62 28.78
N GLU A 169 -11.45 -5.78 28.39
CA GLU A 169 -10.71 -7.04 28.27
C GLU A 169 -10.11 -7.28 26.86
N ALA A 170 -10.21 -6.28 25.98
CA ALA A 170 -9.59 -6.36 24.66
C ALA A 170 -8.07 -6.51 24.78
N TYR A 171 -7.48 -7.43 24.02
CA TYR A 171 -6.05 -7.67 24.08
C TYR A 171 -5.24 -6.44 23.65
N ASP A 172 -4.32 -5.97 24.50
CA ASP A 172 -3.51 -4.77 24.28
C ASP A 172 -2.61 -4.82 23.05
N GLY A 173 -2.30 -6.02 22.55
CA GLY A 173 -1.54 -6.20 21.31
C GLY A 173 -2.30 -5.81 20.05
N ILE A 174 -3.61 -5.58 20.14
CA ILE A 174 -4.44 -5.10 19.02
C ILE A 174 -4.21 -3.60 18.85
N LYS A 175 -3.67 -3.22 17.68
CA LYS A 175 -3.29 -1.83 17.35
C LYS A 175 -4.19 -1.19 16.30
N ALA A 176 -4.95 -1.97 15.54
CA ALA A 176 -5.84 -1.44 14.52
C ALA A 176 -6.99 -2.41 14.20
N ALA A 177 -8.13 -1.88 13.76
CA ALA A 177 -9.22 -2.69 13.24
C ALA A 177 -9.76 -2.15 11.91
N VAL A 178 -10.11 -3.06 11.01
CA VAL A 178 -10.82 -2.78 9.76
C VAL A 178 -12.18 -3.47 9.84
N LEU A 179 -13.24 -2.70 9.62
CA LEU A 179 -14.61 -3.18 9.76
C LEU A 179 -15.40 -2.85 8.51
N TYR A 180 -15.93 -3.86 7.83
CA TYR A 180 -16.65 -3.69 6.58
C TYR A 180 -18.13 -3.98 6.82
N TYR A 181 -18.96 -2.94 6.69
CA TYR A 181 -20.44 -2.96 6.78
C TYR A 181 -21.00 -3.78 7.95
N GLY A 182 -21.79 -3.14 8.81
CA GLY A 182 -22.44 -3.82 9.91
C GLY A 182 -22.78 -2.88 11.03
N ALA A 183 -23.42 -3.42 12.05
CA ALA A 183 -23.93 -2.64 13.17
C ALA A 183 -22.98 -2.70 14.38
N TYR A 184 -22.97 -1.60 15.11
CA TYR A 184 -22.52 -1.57 16.49
C TYR A 184 -23.62 -0.93 17.32
N GLY A 185 -23.93 -1.57 18.45
CA GLY A 185 -24.91 -1.05 19.39
C GLY A 185 -24.32 0.08 20.24
N SER A 186 -24.94 0.31 21.39
CA SER A 186 -24.38 1.17 22.43
C SER A 186 -23.24 0.45 23.15
N GLY A 187 -22.01 0.92 23.00
CA GLY A 187 -20.85 0.42 23.73
C GLY A 187 -19.76 1.48 23.86
N PRO A 188 -18.69 1.20 24.61
CA PRO A 188 -17.56 2.12 24.72
C PRO A 188 -16.92 2.36 23.34
N TYR A 189 -16.20 3.48 23.23
CA TYR A 189 -15.39 3.83 22.07
C TYR A 189 -13.99 4.20 22.55
N ARG A 190 -13.03 3.36 22.22
CA ARG A 190 -11.63 3.50 22.65
C ARG A 190 -10.93 4.64 21.92
N LYS A 191 -10.13 5.41 22.66
CA LYS A 191 -9.34 6.53 22.13
C LYS A 191 -7.96 6.12 21.61
N ASP A 192 -7.57 4.89 21.92
CA ASP A 192 -6.26 4.31 21.63
C ASP A 192 -6.29 3.29 20.50
N LEU A 193 -7.46 3.00 19.93
CA LEU A 193 -7.64 2.01 18.87
C LEU A 193 -8.15 2.67 17.56
N PRO A 194 -7.25 2.91 16.59
CA PRO A 194 -7.59 3.27 15.23
C PRO A 194 -8.52 2.25 14.57
N VAL A 195 -9.60 2.74 13.93
CA VAL A 195 -10.55 1.89 13.20
C VAL A 195 -10.81 2.46 11.81
N TYR A 196 -10.64 1.64 10.77
CA TYR A 196 -11.07 1.97 9.42
C TYR A 196 -12.39 1.25 9.13
N PHE A 197 -13.47 2.00 9.15
CA PHE A 197 -14.83 1.50 9.01
C PHE A 197 -15.37 1.80 7.61
N VAL A 198 -15.63 0.78 6.81
CA VAL A 198 -16.19 0.93 5.47
C VAL A 198 -17.69 0.68 5.49
N VAL A 199 -18.45 1.58 4.90
CA VAL A 199 -19.90 1.46 4.73
C VAL A 199 -20.20 1.39 3.23
N ALA A 200 -20.83 0.30 2.79
CA ALA A 200 -21.32 0.20 1.41
C ALA A 200 -22.65 0.94 1.26
N GLU A 201 -22.85 1.63 0.14
CA GLU A 201 -24.05 2.43 -0.10
C GLU A 201 -25.36 1.63 0.03
N SER A 202 -25.39 0.37 -0.39
CA SER A 202 -26.58 -0.48 -0.25
C SER A 202 -26.93 -0.83 1.19
N ASP A 203 -25.96 -0.79 2.10
CA ASP A 203 -26.11 -1.21 3.50
C ASP A 203 -26.57 -0.06 4.40
N VAL A 204 -26.46 1.20 3.92
CA VAL A 204 -26.82 2.42 4.67
C VAL A 204 -28.27 2.39 5.18
N ARG A 205 -29.18 1.72 4.48
CA ARG A 205 -30.60 1.66 4.89
C ARG A 205 -30.90 0.62 5.97
N GLN A 206 -29.96 -0.29 6.25
CA GLN A 206 -30.16 -1.40 7.17
C GLN A 206 -29.66 -1.09 8.58
N ASP A 207 -28.60 -0.29 8.70
CA ASP A 207 -27.94 0.00 9.98
C ASP A 207 -27.94 1.51 10.32
N ASN A 208 -27.88 1.83 11.62
CA ASN A 208 -27.88 3.20 12.13
C ASN A 208 -26.45 3.81 12.15
N TYR A 209 -25.83 3.95 10.97
CA TYR A 209 -24.48 4.50 10.85
C TYR A 209 -24.35 5.94 11.37
N ASP A 210 -25.43 6.73 11.33
CA ASP A 210 -25.48 8.08 11.90
C ASP A 210 -25.18 8.07 13.41
N GLU A 211 -25.71 7.10 14.14
CA GLU A 211 -25.47 6.99 15.57
C GLU A 211 -24.03 6.55 15.85
N ILE A 212 -23.50 5.60 15.08
CA ILE A 212 -22.10 5.19 15.19
C ILE A 212 -21.18 6.41 14.99
N TRP A 213 -21.44 7.22 13.98
CA TRP A 213 -20.65 8.42 13.71
C TRP A 213 -20.74 9.46 14.81
N LYS A 214 -21.93 9.70 15.36
CA LYS A 214 -22.11 10.59 16.52
C LYS A 214 -21.28 10.12 17.70
N GLN A 215 -21.32 8.83 18.02
CA GLN A 215 -20.57 8.28 19.15
C GLN A 215 -19.06 8.35 18.94
N VAL A 216 -18.57 8.09 17.72
CA VAL A 216 -17.16 8.31 17.37
C VAL A 216 -16.71 9.74 17.67
N LEU A 217 -17.49 10.73 17.22
CA LEU A 217 -17.20 12.15 17.44
C LEU A 217 -17.25 12.53 18.92
N LEU A 218 -18.29 12.10 19.63
CA LEU A 218 -18.47 12.39 21.06
C LEU A 218 -17.32 11.83 21.91
N ASN A 219 -16.87 10.62 21.58
CA ASN A 219 -15.81 9.93 22.31
C ASN A 219 -14.40 10.30 21.83
N LYS A 220 -14.27 11.06 20.72
CA LYS A 220 -12.99 11.36 20.05
C LYS A 220 -12.23 10.07 19.70
N ALA A 221 -12.95 9.04 19.26
CA ALA A 221 -12.35 7.79 18.85
C ALA A 221 -11.64 8.00 17.50
N PRO A 222 -10.44 7.43 17.29
CA PRO A 222 -9.67 7.60 16.05
C PRO A 222 -10.20 6.73 14.92
N TRP A 223 -11.50 6.87 14.60
CA TRP A 223 -12.14 6.11 13.53
C TRP A 223 -12.15 6.93 12.23
N THR A 224 -11.81 6.27 11.14
CA THR A 224 -12.04 6.75 9.77
C THR A 224 -13.24 6.02 9.21
N ILE A 225 -14.32 6.75 8.88
CA ILE A 225 -15.47 6.17 8.19
C ILE A 225 -15.36 6.43 6.69
N ARG A 226 -15.33 5.36 5.90
CA ARG A 226 -15.25 5.39 4.44
C ARG A 226 -16.59 4.98 3.83
N MET A 227 -17.25 5.91 3.15
CA MET A 227 -18.43 5.60 2.34
C MET A 227 -18.00 5.08 0.96
N GLY A 228 -18.39 3.85 0.65
CA GLY A 228 -18.26 3.24 -0.67
C GLY A 228 -19.48 3.58 -1.53
N SER A 229 -19.43 4.69 -2.26
CA SER A 229 -20.53 5.08 -3.15
C SER A 229 -20.65 4.11 -4.33
N GLY A 230 -21.89 3.77 -4.68
CA GLY A 230 -22.20 2.78 -5.72
C GLY A 230 -21.79 1.34 -5.37
N MET A 231 -21.35 1.08 -4.12
CA MET A 231 -20.94 -0.26 -3.69
C MET A 231 -22.14 -1.07 -3.19
N PRO A 232 -22.30 -2.33 -3.66
CA PRO A 232 -23.27 -3.25 -3.11
C PRO A 232 -22.74 -3.93 -1.84
N HIS A 233 -23.62 -4.67 -1.17
CA HIS A 233 -23.25 -5.53 -0.04
C HIS A 233 -22.17 -6.53 -0.46
N ALA A 234 -21.16 -6.73 0.40
CA ALA A 234 -20.02 -7.59 0.10
C ALA A 234 -19.30 -7.23 -1.22
N PHE A 235 -19.10 -5.92 -1.42
CA PHE A 235 -18.38 -5.37 -2.58
C PHE A 235 -16.96 -5.94 -2.73
N ASP A 236 -16.31 -6.30 -1.63
CA ASP A 236 -14.95 -6.84 -1.62
C ASP A 236 -14.86 -8.25 -2.22
N THR A 237 -16.00 -8.89 -2.42
CA THR A 237 -16.13 -10.26 -2.90
C THR A 237 -16.84 -10.34 -4.25
N TYR A 238 -17.93 -9.58 -4.43
CA TYR A 238 -18.78 -9.72 -5.61
C TYR A 238 -18.59 -8.64 -6.67
N THR A 239 -17.89 -7.55 -6.36
CA THR A 239 -17.86 -6.36 -7.22
C THR A 239 -16.43 -5.93 -7.51
N ASP A 240 -15.95 -6.31 -8.68
CA ASP A 240 -14.64 -5.93 -9.16
C ASP A 240 -14.67 -4.60 -9.94
N THR A 241 -14.75 -3.49 -9.19
CA THR A 241 -14.71 -2.13 -9.74
C THR A 241 -13.46 -1.39 -9.28
N ASP A 242 -13.08 -0.32 -10.00
CA ASP A 242 -11.98 0.55 -9.60
C ASP A 242 -12.17 1.11 -8.18
N GLU A 243 -13.41 1.41 -7.81
CA GLU A 243 -13.76 1.94 -6.50
C GLU A 243 -13.62 0.88 -5.40
N ALA A 244 -14.06 -0.36 -5.65
CA ALA A 244 -13.82 -1.48 -4.75
C ALA A 244 -12.32 -1.73 -4.58
N ARG A 245 -11.57 -1.85 -5.69
CA ARG A 245 -10.10 -2.02 -5.67
C ARG A 245 -9.39 -0.87 -4.94
N ARG A 246 -9.89 0.36 -5.06
CA ARG A 246 -9.36 1.52 -4.33
C ARG A 246 -9.52 1.34 -2.83
N ILE A 247 -10.72 1.01 -2.34
CA ILE A 247 -10.95 0.80 -0.90
C ILE A 247 -10.11 -0.38 -0.36
N LEU A 248 -9.97 -1.46 -1.12
CA LEU A 248 -9.13 -2.60 -0.71
C LEU A 248 -7.64 -2.20 -0.59
N LYS A 249 -7.14 -1.35 -1.50
CA LYS A 249 -5.78 -0.77 -1.41
C LYS A 249 -5.64 0.22 -0.25
N GLU A 250 -6.66 1.05 0.01
CA GLU A 250 -6.71 1.94 1.18
C GLU A 250 -6.68 1.12 2.48
N THR A 251 -7.37 -0.01 2.52
CA THR A 251 -7.41 -0.95 3.65
C THR A 251 -6.03 -1.57 3.93
N LEU A 252 -5.34 -2.04 2.89
CA LEU A 252 -3.95 -2.49 3.01
C LEU A 252 -3.01 -1.37 3.48
N SER A 253 -3.24 -0.15 3.00
CA SER A 253 -2.46 1.03 3.42
C SER A 253 -2.73 1.42 4.88
N PHE A 254 -3.97 1.24 5.35
CA PHE A 254 -4.33 1.47 6.75
C PHE A 254 -3.60 0.50 7.68
N TRP A 255 -3.64 -0.81 7.42
CA TRP A 255 -2.85 -1.76 8.21
C TRP A 255 -1.36 -1.44 8.18
N LYS A 256 -0.84 -1.00 7.03
CA LYS A 256 0.54 -0.56 6.92
C LYS A 256 0.86 0.58 7.87
N ASN A 257 0.05 1.63 7.85
CA ASN A 257 0.29 2.81 8.68
C ASN A 257 0.20 2.50 10.19
N GLU A 258 -0.70 1.61 10.59
CA GLU A 258 -0.97 1.35 12.00
C GLU A 258 -0.18 0.17 12.60
N LEU A 259 0.28 -0.79 11.78
CA LEU A 259 0.96 -2.01 12.25
C LEU A 259 2.46 -2.03 11.96
N ASP A 260 2.94 -1.28 10.96
CA ASP A 260 4.37 -1.10 10.80
C ASP A 260 4.92 -0.40 12.04
N PRO A 261 6.18 -0.66 12.43
CA PRO A 261 6.80 0.12 13.47
C PRO A 261 6.72 1.57 13.00
N VAL A 262 5.94 2.40 13.68
CA VAL A 262 6.03 3.85 13.52
C VAL A 262 7.50 4.13 13.76
N PRO A 263 8.28 4.58 12.74
CA PRO A 263 9.64 5.00 12.98
C PRO A 263 9.56 5.95 14.17
N PRO A 264 10.34 5.76 15.25
CA PRO A 264 10.23 6.62 16.42
C PRO A 264 10.15 8.05 15.89
N HIS A 265 9.19 8.86 16.34
CA HIS A 265 9.13 10.26 15.92
C HIS A 265 10.47 10.90 16.30
N HIS A 266 11.42 10.86 15.37
CA HIS A 266 12.75 11.38 15.55
C HIS A 266 12.65 12.89 15.48
N LEU A 267 11.71 13.41 14.68
CA LEU A 267 11.43 14.81 14.54
C LEU A 267 10.60 15.31 15.72
N ASP A 268 11.16 16.25 16.47
CA ASP A 268 10.37 17.16 17.30
C ASP A 268 9.26 17.75 16.43
N TYR A 269 8.02 17.72 16.92
CA TYR A 269 6.84 18.21 16.22
C TYR A 269 7.02 19.63 15.65
N LYS A 270 7.75 20.48 16.36
CA LYS A 270 8.08 21.84 15.94
C LYS A 270 9.06 21.87 14.78
N ASP A 271 10.08 21.01 14.80
CA ASP A 271 11.08 20.88 13.73
C ASP A 271 10.41 20.38 12.45
N GLY A 272 9.60 19.32 12.56
CA GLY A 272 8.85 18.77 11.42
C GLY A 272 7.87 19.77 10.81
N ARG A 273 7.15 20.53 11.63
CA ARG A 273 6.24 21.58 11.14
C ARG A 273 7.01 22.71 10.45
N ALA A 274 8.09 23.20 11.05
CA ALA A 274 8.92 24.26 10.46
C ALA A 274 9.49 23.84 9.10
N MET A 275 9.98 22.60 9.00
CA MET A 275 10.44 22.01 7.75
C MET A 275 9.33 21.96 6.69
N MET A 276 8.15 21.43 7.03
CA MET A 276 7.05 21.32 6.07
C MET A 276 6.51 22.69 5.62
N THR A 277 6.46 23.67 6.52
CA THR A 277 6.14 25.06 6.16
C THR A 277 7.17 25.63 5.21
N ALA A 278 8.47 25.44 5.46
CA ALA A 278 9.53 25.90 4.57
C ALA A 278 9.45 25.23 3.20
N LEU A 279 9.33 23.90 3.13
CA LEU A 279 9.18 23.18 1.85
C LEU A 279 8.01 23.66 1.01
N ARG A 280 6.93 24.14 1.64
CA ARG A 280 5.73 24.61 0.96
C ARG A 280 5.79 26.09 0.58
N TYR A 281 6.39 26.94 1.40
CA TYR A 281 6.26 28.40 1.28
C TYR A 281 7.59 29.16 1.18
N ASP A 282 8.71 28.54 1.56
CA ASP A 282 10.02 29.18 1.69
C ASP A 282 11.15 28.15 1.48
N ARG A 283 11.41 27.82 0.21
CA ARG A 283 12.39 26.78 -0.15
C ARG A 283 13.82 27.18 0.16
N ASP A 284 14.14 28.48 0.13
CA ASP A 284 15.46 28.99 0.51
C ASP A 284 15.78 28.64 1.97
N ARG A 285 14.77 28.69 2.84
CA ARG A 285 14.86 28.24 4.23
C ARG A 285 14.77 26.72 4.40
N ALA A 286 14.14 26.01 3.46
CA ALA A 286 13.95 24.56 3.58
C ALA A 286 15.27 23.79 3.55
N LEU A 287 16.20 24.17 2.67
CA LEU A 287 17.46 23.45 2.50
C LEU A 287 18.36 23.45 3.76
N PRO A 288 18.63 24.59 4.44
CA PRO A 288 19.42 24.57 5.67
C PRO A 288 18.72 23.83 6.82
N LEU A 289 17.37 23.89 6.92
CA LEU A 289 16.62 23.12 7.93
C LEU A 289 16.77 21.61 7.68
N LEU A 290 16.63 21.17 6.42
CA LEU A 290 16.82 19.78 6.03
C LEU A 290 18.25 19.31 6.24
N ALA A 291 19.25 20.16 6.02
CA ALA A 291 20.64 19.84 6.30
C ALA A 291 20.89 19.59 7.80
N ASP A 292 20.38 20.47 8.67
CA ASP A 292 20.47 20.31 10.13
C ASP A 292 19.75 19.04 10.61
N MET A 293 18.58 18.76 10.04
CA MET A 293 17.80 17.56 10.35
C MET A 293 18.51 16.28 9.88
N ALA A 294 19.05 16.27 8.66
CA ALA A 294 19.82 15.14 8.15
C ALA A 294 21.07 14.86 9.01
N LYS A 295 21.69 15.91 9.56
CA LYS A 295 22.81 15.77 10.51
C LYS A 295 22.35 15.20 11.86
N LYS A 296 21.19 15.64 12.36
CA LYS A 296 20.62 15.18 13.64
C LYS A 296 20.08 13.75 13.54
N TYR A 297 19.55 13.38 12.38
CA TYR A 297 18.92 12.09 12.12
C TYR A 297 19.52 11.42 10.87
N PRO A 298 20.79 11.00 10.91
CA PRO A 298 21.53 10.53 9.73
C PRO A 298 21.06 9.18 9.17
N LYS A 299 20.06 8.55 9.79
CA LYS A 299 19.43 7.29 9.35
C LYS A 299 17.95 7.44 9.01
N ASP A 300 17.40 8.66 9.09
CA ASP A 300 16.00 8.91 8.76
C ASP A 300 15.84 9.04 7.24
N VAL A 301 15.36 7.97 6.61
CA VAL A 301 15.23 7.85 5.14
C VAL A 301 14.37 8.98 4.56
N GLN A 302 13.31 9.39 5.25
CA GLN A 302 12.42 10.45 4.76
C GLN A 302 13.13 11.81 4.74
N THR A 303 13.80 12.19 5.83
CA THR A 303 14.58 13.43 5.91
C THR A 303 15.67 13.46 4.85
N LEU A 304 16.41 12.34 4.69
CA LEU A 304 17.47 12.24 3.69
C LEU A 304 16.91 12.35 2.26
N ASN A 305 15.77 11.74 1.96
CA ASN A 305 15.11 11.86 0.66
C ASN A 305 14.68 13.30 0.36
N LEU A 306 14.07 13.98 1.33
CA LEU A 306 13.69 15.39 1.19
C LEU A 306 14.92 16.28 1.02
N TYR A 307 15.97 16.05 1.80
CA TYR A 307 17.19 16.82 1.73
C TYR A 307 17.90 16.66 0.38
N ALA A 308 18.06 15.42 -0.10
CA ALA A 308 18.63 15.15 -1.42
C ALA A 308 17.80 15.80 -2.54
N GLY A 309 16.47 15.72 -2.46
CA GLY A 309 15.58 16.35 -3.43
C GLY A 309 15.73 17.88 -3.50
N GLU A 310 15.87 18.56 -2.37
CA GLU A 310 16.12 20.01 -2.36
C GLU A 310 17.55 20.37 -2.81
N LEU A 311 18.55 19.53 -2.52
CA LEU A 311 19.89 19.68 -3.09
C LEU A 311 19.87 19.58 -4.63
N MET A 312 19.11 18.62 -5.18
CA MET A 312 18.94 18.48 -6.63
C MET A 312 18.31 19.73 -7.26
N ARG A 313 17.25 20.26 -6.65
CA ARG A 313 16.60 21.51 -7.11
C ARG A 313 17.51 22.72 -7.04
N ALA A 314 18.39 22.76 -6.03
CA ALA A 314 19.41 23.79 -5.90
C ALA A 314 20.64 23.57 -6.81
N ASN A 315 20.60 22.59 -7.72
CA ASN A 315 21.71 22.17 -8.59
C ASN A 315 23.00 21.78 -7.82
N ARG A 316 22.87 21.39 -6.54
CA ARG A 316 23.97 20.94 -5.67
C ARG A 316 24.20 19.44 -5.84
N TYR A 317 24.45 19.01 -7.07
CA TYR A 317 24.48 17.58 -7.46
C TYR A 317 25.51 16.75 -6.70
N LYS A 318 26.71 17.30 -6.43
CA LYS A 318 27.75 16.59 -5.67
C LYS A 318 27.34 16.27 -4.23
N GLU A 319 26.60 17.18 -3.60
CA GLU A 319 26.12 16.97 -2.25
C GLU A 319 24.92 16.03 -2.24
N ALA A 320 24.02 16.15 -3.22
CA ALA A 320 22.93 15.22 -3.40
C ALA A 320 23.44 13.79 -3.59
N GLU A 321 24.52 13.61 -4.36
CA GLU A 321 25.17 12.31 -4.55
C GLU A 321 25.57 11.65 -3.24
N GLN A 322 26.24 12.40 -2.35
CA GLN A 322 26.67 11.89 -1.05
C GLN A 322 25.48 11.47 -0.19
N VAL A 323 24.37 12.21 -0.25
CA VAL A 323 23.14 11.86 0.47
C VAL A 323 22.48 10.62 -0.14
N TYR A 324 22.48 10.49 -1.47
CA TYR A 324 21.97 9.29 -2.14
C TYR A 324 22.81 8.04 -1.85
N ASP A 325 24.14 8.17 -1.79
CA ASP A 325 25.01 7.05 -1.39
C ASP A 325 24.70 6.59 0.05
N ASN A 326 24.45 7.53 0.95
CA ASN A 326 24.02 7.22 2.33
C ASN A 326 22.65 6.55 2.35
N LEU A 327 21.69 7.02 1.55
CA LEU A 327 20.36 6.43 1.43
C LEU A 327 20.43 4.99 0.90
N LEU A 328 21.22 4.73 -0.13
CA LEU A 328 21.38 3.40 -0.72
C LEU A 328 22.13 2.44 0.19
N ALA A 329 22.98 2.93 1.10
CA ALA A 329 23.58 2.12 2.15
C ALA A 329 22.55 1.67 3.22
N LEU A 330 21.49 2.46 3.45
CA LEU A 330 20.42 2.15 4.40
C LEU A 330 19.29 1.33 3.76
N ASP A 331 18.92 1.68 2.53
CA ASP A 331 17.86 1.06 1.74
C ASP A 331 18.34 0.90 0.29
N PRO A 332 18.97 -0.24 -0.06
CA PRO A 332 19.48 -0.50 -1.41
C PRO A 332 18.39 -0.53 -2.50
N LYS A 333 17.11 -0.62 -2.13
CA LYS A 333 15.97 -0.64 -3.06
C LYS A 333 15.22 0.69 -3.08
N ASN A 334 15.79 1.74 -2.50
CA ASN A 334 15.16 3.06 -2.48
C ASN A 334 15.07 3.64 -3.89
N THR A 335 13.89 3.55 -4.51
CA THR A 335 13.64 4.01 -5.88
C THR A 335 13.98 5.49 -6.08
N ALA A 336 13.71 6.35 -5.10
CA ALA A 336 14.02 7.78 -5.18
C ALA A 336 15.54 8.02 -5.21
N ALA A 337 16.31 7.30 -4.39
CA ALA A 337 17.76 7.41 -4.37
C ALA A 337 18.42 6.83 -5.63
N VAL A 338 17.94 5.68 -6.13
CA VAL A 338 18.40 5.10 -7.40
C VAL A 338 18.16 6.06 -8.56
N THR A 339 16.95 6.61 -8.66
CA THR A 339 16.61 7.60 -9.69
C THR A 339 17.47 8.86 -9.54
N GLY A 340 17.66 9.33 -8.31
CA GLY A 340 18.50 10.49 -8.00
C GLY A 340 19.95 10.34 -8.47
N LYS A 341 20.58 9.18 -8.25
CA LYS A 341 21.94 8.87 -8.73
C LYS A 341 22.03 8.93 -10.26
N ILE A 342 21.06 8.35 -10.96
CA ILE A 342 21.01 8.39 -12.42
C ILE A 342 20.91 9.85 -12.92
N ILE A 343 20.08 10.67 -12.29
CA ILE A 343 19.97 12.10 -12.63
C ILE A 343 21.28 12.83 -12.36
N VAL A 344 21.93 12.59 -11.22
CA VAL A 344 23.24 13.17 -10.90
C VAL A 344 24.28 12.81 -11.97
N ASP A 345 24.30 11.56 -12.43
CA ASP A 345 25.22 11.14 -13.49
C ASP A 345 24.94 11.86 -14.82
N TYR A 346 23.67 12.02 -15.20
CA TYR A 346 23.31 12.82 -16.38
C TYR A 346 23.74 14.28 -16.25
N ALA A 347 23.57 14.89 -15.08
CA ALA A 347 23.98 16.26 -14.78
C ALA A 347 25.50 16.43 -14.77
N GLY A 348 26.23 15.40 -14.31
CA GLY A 348 27.70 15.35 -14.30
C GLY A 348 28.34 15.05 -15.67
N GLY A 349 27.53 14.81 -16.71
CA GLY A 349 28.03 14.44 -18.05
C GLY A 349 28.38 12.96 -18.20
N ASN A 350 28.16 12.14 -17.18
CA ASN A 350 28.46 10.70 -17.17
C ASN A 350 27.33 9.88 -17.83
N GLN A 351 26.97 10.22 -19.06
CA GLN A 351 25.80 9.66 -19.75
C GLN A 351 25.84 8.13 -19.88
N GLU A 352 27.00 7.56 -20.23
CA GLU A 352 27.14 6.10 -20.37
C GLU A 352 26.88 5.35 -19.05
N LYS A 353 27.32 5.93 -17.93
CA LYS A 353 27.06 5.39 -16.60
C LYS A 353 25.57 5.50 -16.25
N ALA A 354 24.96 6.66 -16.47
CA ALA A 354 23.53 6.88 -16.21
C ALA A 354 22.66 5.86 -16.98
N GLU A 355 22.96 5.63 -18.27
CA GLU A 355 22.25 4.64 -19.10
C GLU A 355 22.45 3.19 -18.61
N THR A 356 23.64 2.87 -18.10
CA THR A 356 23.94 1.56 -17.53
C THR A 356 23.17 1.32 -16.24
N ASP A 357 23.21 2.29 -15.33
CA ASP A 357 22.52 2.23 -14.04
C ASP A 357 21.00 2.21 -14.21
N LEU A 358 20.47 2.99 -15.17
CA LEU A 358 19.06 2.95 -15.54
C LEU A 358 18.64 1.56 -16.03
N LYS A 359 19.41 0.93 -16.92
CA LYS A 359 19.09 -0.45 -17.39
C LYS A 359 19.08 -1.43 -16.23
N ALA A 360 20.01 -1.31 -15.29
CA ALA A 360 20.03 -2.13 -14.09
C ALA A 360 18.81 -1.90 -13.19
N ALA A 361 18.44 -0.63 -12.96
CA ALA A 361 17.28 -0.25 -12.17
C ALA A 361 15.95 -0.77 -12.77
N VAL A 362 15.78 -0.64 -14.09
CA VAL A 362 14.61 -1.19 -14.81
C VAL A 362 14.55 -2.72 -14.66
N LYS A 363 15.68 -3.41 -14.86
CA LYS A 363 15.74 -4.88 -14.72
C LYS A 363 15.43 -5.34 -13.29
N ALA A 364 15.80 -4.53 -12.29
CA ALA A 364 15.52 -4.81 -10.89
C ALA A 364 14.09 -4.44 -10.45
N GLY A 365 13.26 -3.87 -11.34
CA GLY A 365 11.91 -3.42 -11.01
C GLY A 365 11.88 -2.20 -10.08
N LEU A 366 12.95 -1.40 -10.06
CA LEU A 366 13.09 -0.25 -9.17
C LEU A 366 12.60 1.06 -9.81
N MET A 367 12.10 1.04 -11.05
CA MET A 367 11.59 2.22 -11.76
C MET A 367 10.06 2.19 -11.83
N ASP A 368 9.45 3.29 -11.43
CA ASP A 368 8.02 3.54 -11.51
C ASP A 368 7.70 4.79 -12.35
N ARG A 369 6.41 5.14 -12.45
CA ARG A 369 5.98 6.34 -13.16
C ARG A 369 6.65 7.60 -12.61
N ALA A 370 6.75 7.75 -11.28
CA ALA A 370 7.35 8.91 -10.65
C ALA A 370 8.85 9.03 -10.95
N SER A 371 9.55 7.90 -11.08
CA SER A 371 10.95 7.81 -11.48
C SER A 371 11.15 8.36 -12.90
N TYR A 372 10.32 7.93 -13.84
CA TYR A 372 10.37 8.42 -15.22
C TYR A 372 9.97 9.89 -15.35
N THR A 373 8.94 10.35 -14.63
CA THR A 373 8.59 11.78 -14.54
C THR A 373 9.77 12.60 -14.03
N SER A 374 10.47 12.12 -12.99
CA SER A 374 11.61 12.82 -12.39
C SER A 374 12.80 12.89 -13.35
N LEU A 375 13.11 11.80 -14.05
CA LEU A 375 14.13 11.76 -15.09
C LEU A 375 13.79 12.73 -16.24
N GLY A 376 12.55 12.70 -16.72
CA GLY A 376 12.07 13.59 -17.77
C GLY A 376 12.23 15.07 -17.39
N TYR A 377 11.79 15.43 -16.19
CA TYR A 377 11.90 16.80 -15.68
C TYR A 377 13.34 17.26 -15.52
N SER A 378 14.19 16.45 -14.89
CA SER A 378 15.58 16.84 -14.69
C SER A 378 16.34 16.96 -16.01
N LEU A 379 16.06 16.10 -16.99
CA LEU A 379 16.70 16.18 -18.30
C LEU A 379 16.20 17.37 -19.12
N LEU A 380 14.93 17.76 -18.97
CA LEU A 380 14.39 18.98 -19.58
C LEU A 380 15.10 20.24 -19.04
N VAL A 381 15.33 20.29 -17.72
CA VAL A 381 16.08 21.37 -17.05
C VAL A 381 17.55 21.41 -17.49
N LEU A 382 18.13 20.26 -17.83
CA LEU A 382 19.49 20.13 -18.36
C LEU A 382 19.58 20.36 -19.88
N ASP A 383 18.49 20.83 -20.53
CA ASP A 383 18.35 21.01 -21.98
C ASP A 383 18.57 19.73 -22.82
N LYS A 384 18.48 18.55 -22.19
CA LYS A 384 18.50 17.23 -22.85
C LYS A 384 17.10 16.84 -23.31
N ASN A 385 16.54 17.68 -24.18
CA ASN A 385 15.11 17.70 -24.51
C ASN A 385 14.63 16.40 -25.19
N ARG A 386 15.48 15.75 -25.99
CA ARG A 386 15.12 14.48 -26.67
C ARG A 386 14.96 13.35 -25.67
N GLU A 387 15.93 13.20 -24.76
CA GLU A 387 15.88 12.20 -23.70
C GLU A 387 14.73 12.49 -22.74
N ALA A 388 14.52 13.76 -22.37
CA ALA A 388 13.40 14.19 -21.55
C ALA A 388 12.05 13.74 -22.12
N ALA A 389 11.82 14.00 -23.42
CA ALA A 389 10.61 13.57 -24.11
C ALA A 389 10.40 12.04 -24.03
N GLY A 390 11.46 11.26 -24.26
CA GLY A 390 11.38 9.79 -24.17
C GLY A 390 11.05 9.27 -22.77
N PHE A 391 11.49 9.96 -21.71
CA PHE A 391 11.13 9.59 -20.34
C PHE A 391 9.70 10.00 -19.97
N TYR A 392 9.22 11.16 -20.42
CA TYR A 392 7.82 11.52 -20.27
C TYR A 392 6.89 10.55 -21.01
N GLU A 393 7.25 10.12 -22.22
CA GLU A 393 6.49 9.10 -22.96
C GLU A 393 6.41 7.78 -22.19
N LYS A 394 7.50 7.34 -21.56
CA LYS A 394 7.48 6.15 -20.68
C LYS A 394 6.58 6.35 -19.46
N ALA A 395 6.63 7.52 -18.82
CA ALA A 395 5.78 7.84 -17.67
C ALA A 395 4.29 7.83 -18.07
N LEU A 396 3.96 8.44 -19.21
CA LEU A 396 2.61 8.54 -19.75
C LEU A 396 2.06 7.19 -20.24
N ALA A 397 2.92 6.29 -20.72
CA ALA A 397 2.54 4.91 -21.03
C ALA A 397 2.11 4.10 -19.79
N MET A 398 2.52 4.52 -18.58
CA MET A 398 2.08 3.92 -17.31
C MET A 398 0.82 4.57 -16.75
N GLY A 399 0.39 5.71 -17.30
CA GLY A 399 -0.84 6.40 -16.90
C GLY A 399 -0.83 7.87 -17.32
N PRO A 400 -1.94 8.38 -17.87
CA PRO A 400 -1.99 9.76 -18.35
C PRO A 400 -1.89 10.77 -17.19
N ASN A 401 -1.21 11.88 -17.42
CA ASN A 401 -1.10 12.97 -16.46
C ASN A 401 -0.89 14.30 -17.17
N GLY A 402 -1.74 15.29 -16.85
CA GLY A 402 -1.68 16.59 -17.51
C GLY A 402 -0.33 17.31 -17.37
N GLY A 403 0.32 17.20 -16.21
CA GLY A 403 1.64 17.82 -15.99
C GLY A 403 2.76 17.15 -16.78
N ASP A 404 2.75 15.82 -16.87
CA ASP A 404 3.72 15.09 -17.72
C ASP A 404 3.52 15.42 -19.20
N TYR A 405 2.26 15.51 -19.67
CA TYR A 405 1.96 15.96 -21.03
C TYR A 405 2.39 17.41 -21.29
N TYR A 406 2.20 18.32 -20.32
CA TYR A 406 2.65 19.71 -20.44
C TYR A 406 4.16 19.78 -20.65
N ASN A 407 4.92 19.10 -19.79
CA ASN A 407 6.38 19.09 -19.88
C ASN A 407 6.90 18.34 -21.13
N LEU A 408 6.18 17.31 -21.60
CA LEU A 408 6.45 16.69 -22.90
C LEU A 408 6.28 17.70 -24.04
N GLY A 409 5.23 18.53 -23.97
CA GLY A 409 5.01 19.66 -24.87
C GLY A 409 6.17 20.66 -24.85
N CYS A 410 6.64 21.05 -23.67
CA CYS A 410 7.83 21.89 -23.50
C CYS A 410 9.08 21.25 -24.15
N ALA A 411 9.33 19.97 -23.88
CA ALA A 411 10.46 19.25 -24.47
C ALA A 411 10.41 19.25 -26.01
N TYR A 412 9.24 19.03 -26.60
CA TYR A 412 9.04 19.11 -28.05
C TYR A 412 9.17 20.52 -28.62
N ALA A 413 8.67 21.53 -27.91
CA ALA A 413 8.76 22.93 -28.31
C ALA A 413 10.23 23.42 -28.35
N LYS A 414 11.05 23.04 -27.37
CA LYS A 414 12.51 23.31 -27.34
C LYS A 414 13.29 22.59 -28.44
N MET A 415 12.74 21.49 -28.99
CA MET A 415 13.26 20.82 -30.18
C MET A 415 12.69 21.38 -31.49
N SER A 416 11.91 22.46 -31.44
CA SER A 416 11.19 23.05 -32.58
C SER A 416 10.25 22.07 -33.29
N ASN A 417 9.78 21.04 -32.59
CA ASN A 417 8.80 20.09 -33.11
C ASN A 417 7.38 20.56 -32.77
N VAL A 418 6.92 21.57 -33.51
CA VAL A 418 5.68 22.31 -33.25
C VAL A 418 4.46 21.38 -33.19
N ASP A 419 4.34 20.42 -34.11
CA ASP A 419 3.17 19.55 -34.18
C ASP A 419 3.07 18.62 -32.97
N LYS A 420 4.17 17.95 -32.60
CA LYS A 420 4.19 17.10 -31.40
C LYS A 420 4.03 17.91 -30.11
N ALA A 421 4.58 19.13 -30.07
CA ALA A 421 4.39 20.01 -28.94
C ALA A 421 2.91 20.35 -28.77
N MET A 422 2.21 20.72 -29.85
CA MET A 422 0.78 21.00 -29.82
C MET A 422 -0.06 19.79 -29.39
N GLU A 423 0.19 18.61 -29.94
CA GLU A 423 -0.49 17.37 -29.53
C GLU A 423 -0.35 17.11 -28.02
N ALA A 424 0.87 17.21 -27.50
CA ALA A 424 1.13 17.01 -26.07
C ALA A 424 0.44 18.07 -25.20
N LEU A 425 0.47 19.34 -25.62
CA LEU A 425 -0.18 20.44 -24.87
C LEU A 425 -1.71 20.33 -24.87
N GLU A 426 -2.32 19.85 -25.96
CA GLU A 426 -3.76 19.56 -26.02
C GLU A 426 -4.13 18.42 -25.06
N GLN A 427 -3.32 17.35 -25.03
CA GLN A 427 -3.49 16.28 -24.04
C GLN A 427 -3.29 16.79 -22.61
N ALA A 428 -2.35 17.71 -22.37
CA ALA A 428 -2.15 18.30 -21.06
C ALA A 428 -3.43 18.98 -20.53
N VAL A 429 -4.10 19.76 -21.39
CA VAL A 429 -5.39 20.40 -21.07
C VAL A 429 -6.49 19.36 -20.85
N GLN A 430 -6.58 18.35 -21.72
CA GLN A 430 -7.55 17.26 -21.61
C GLN A 430 -7.43 16.51 -20.28
N TYR A 431 -6.21 16.27 -19.81
CA TYR A 431 -5.91 15.60 -18.53
C TYR A 431 -5.73 16.57 -17.35
N GLY A 432 -6.31 17.77 -17.44
CA GLY A 432 -6.53 18.66 -16.30
C GLY A 432 -5.44 19.68 -16.01
N TYR A 433 -4.38 19.78 -16.82
CA TYR A 433 -3.39 20.85 -16.70
C TYR A 433 -3.90 22.11 -17.41
N ARG A 434 -4.64 22.94 -16.66
CA ARG A 434 -5.31 24.16 -17.18
C ARG A 434 -4.72 25.46 -16.64
N ASN A 435 -3.43 25.48 -16.31
CA ASN A 435 -2.77 26.68 -15.79
C ASN A 435 -2.41 27.64 -16.93
N ARG A 436 -3.33 28.55 -17.30
CA ARG A 436 -3.14 29.54 -18.36
C ARG A 436 -1.81 30.32 -18.23
N GLN A 437 -1.42 30.73 -17.02
CA GLN A 437 -0.18 31.49 -16.81
C GLN A 437 1.06 30.70 -17.25
N SER A 438 1.10 29.39 -17.00
CA SER A 438 2.19 28.54 -17.47
C SER A 438 2.26 28.53 -19.00
N TYR A 439 1.12 28.42 -19.69
CA TYR A 439 1.13 28.48 -21.16
C TYR A 439 1.56 29.86 -21.67
N GLU A 440 1.17 30.97 -21.03
CA GLU A 440 1.50 32.32 -21.49
C GLU A 440 2.96 32.73 -21.22
N HIS A 441 3.58 32.19 -20.17
CA HIS A 441 4.84 32.73 -19.64
C HIS A 441 5.99 31.74 -19.57
N ASP A 442 5.76 30.44 -19.80
CA ASP A 442 6.86 29.47 -19.83
C ASP A 442 7.72 29.67 -21.11
N PRO A 443 9.01 30.04 -20.98
CA PRO A 443 9.88 30.30 -22.11
C PRO A 443 10.15 29.06 -22.97
N ASP A 444 9.97 27.85 -22.44
CA ASP A 444 10.14 26.62 -23.22
C ASP A 444 9.13 26.54 -24.38
N LEU A 445 8.03 27.30 -24.31
CA LEU A 445 6.97 27.37 -25.31
C LEU A 445 7.08 28.57 -26.26
N ASP A 446 8.19 29.32 -26.22
CA ASP A 446 8.36 30.54 -27.03
C ASP A 446 8.30 30.26 -28.54
N SER A 447 8.76 29.09 -28.98
CA SER A 447 8.69 28.66 -30.38
C SER A 447 7.25 28.48 -30.90
N LEU A 448 6.26 28.38 -30.01
CA LEU A 448 4.86 28.16 -30.34
C LEU A 448 4.02 29.45 -30.37
N ARG A 449 4.56 30.59 -29.92
CA ARG A 449 3.79 31.83 -29.70
C ARG A 449 3.13 32.38 -30.97
N SER A 450 3.73 32.12 -32.13
CA SER A 450 3.18 32.51 -33.43
C SER A 450 2.23 31.47 -34.05
N ASP A 451 2.11 30.28 -33.47
CA ASP A 451 1.20 29.24 -33.96
C ASP A 451 -0.25 29.58 -33.59
N ALA A 452 -1.14 29.56 -34.59
CA ALA A 452 -2.54 29.89 -34.40
C ALA A 452 -3.27 28.88 -33.50
N ARG A 453 -2.88 27.60 -33.54
CA ARG A 453 -3.41 26.54 -32.66
C ARG A 453 -3.02 26.81 -31.21
N PHE A 454 -1.76 27.17 -30.98
CA PHE A 454 -1.28 27.54 -29.64
C PHE A 454 -2.04 28.73 -29.07
N THR A 455 -2.20 29.79 -29.88
CA THR A 455 -2.98 30.98 -29.50
C THR A 455 -4.43 30.62 -29.14
N ALA A 456 -5.06 29.75 -29.93
CA ALA A 456 -6.42 29.27 -29.66
C ALA A 456 -6.50 28.42 -28.38
N LEU A 457 -5.53 27.53 -28.15
CA LEU A 457 -5.45 26.70 -26.95
C LEU A 457 -5.36 27.56 -25.69
N VAL A 458 -4.48 28.56 -25.68
CA VAL A 458 -4.32 29.49 -24.54
C VAL A 458 -5.60 30.27 -24.26
N LYS A 459 -6.27 30.74 -25.31
CA LYS A 459 -7.55 31.46 -25.16
C LYS A 459 -8.67 30.58 -24.60
N ALA A 460 -8.63 29.27 -24.84
CA ALA A 460 -9.63 28.31 -24.34
C ALA A 460 -9.41 27.88 -22.87
N LEU A 461 -8.35 28.37 -22.22
CA LEU A 461 -8.03 28.12 -20.80
C LEU A 461 -8.67 29.14 -19.84
N GLU A 462 -9.62 29.94 -20.32
CA GLU A 462 -10.41 30.90 -19.51
C GLU A 462 -11.30 30.24 -18.44
#